data_AF-A0A354ELS8-F1
#
_entry.id   AF-A0A354ELS8-F1
#
_cell.length_a   1.000
_cell.length_b   1.000
_cell.length_c   1.000
_cell.angle_alpha   90.00
_cell.angle_beta   90.00
_cell.angle_gamma   90.00
#
_symmetry.space_group_name_H-M   'P 1'
#
loop_
_entity.id
_entity.type
_entity.pdbx_description
1 polymer ?
#
loop_
_entity_poly.entity_id
_entity_poly.type
_entity_poly.pdbx_seq_one_letter_code
_entity_poly.pdbx_strand_id
1 'polypeptide(L)'
;MLKKEDIIHIAELARIGLKEEEIEKYQRELSLILDYFKKLELVNTDKIDSIGHITGEHSVIRDDVVIDCKEDIRMGIINNFPDKKDNQAKVKSIL
;
A
#
# COMPACT_ATOMS: atom_id res chain seq x y z
N MET A 1 22.68 4.31 -6.53
CA MET A 1 21.90 5.55 -6.73
C MET A 1 20.75 5.20 -7.66
N LEU A 2 19.53 5.58 -7.32
CA LEU A 2 18.36 5.32 -8.15
C LEU A 2 18.43 6.15 -9.43
N LYS A 3 17.94 5.60 -10.54
CA LYS A 3 17.74 6.32 -11.80
C LYS A 3 16.34 6.94 -11.83
N LYS A 4 16.10 7.87 -12.77
CA LYS A 4 14.77 8.47 -12.94
C LYS A 4 13.72 7.41 -13.29
N GLU A 5 14.08 6.41 -14.09
CA GLU A 5 13.21 5.31 -14.48
C GLU A 5 12.76 4.49 -13.27
N ASP A 6 13.63 4.31 -12.27
CA ASP A 6 13.29 3.61 -11.02
C ASP A 6 12.21 4.38 -10.24
N ILE A 7 12.30 5.72 -10.20
CA ILE A 7 11.32 6.57 -9.52
C ILE A 7 9.96 6.50 -10.21
N ILE A 8 9.95 6.60 -11.54
CA ILE A 8 8.72 6.49 -12.34
C ILE A 8 8.09 5.12 -12.10
N HIS A 9 8.89 4.05 -12.15
CA HIS A 9 8.40 2.69 -11.96
C HIS A 9 7.77 2.48 -10.57
N ILE A 10 8.43 2.97 -9.51
CA ILE A 10 7.90 2.90 -8.14
C ILE A 10 6.59 3.70 -8.02
N ALA A 11 6.53 4.89 -8.63
CA ALA A 11 5.34 5.72 -8.61
C ALA A 11 4.16 5.06 -9.33
N GLU A 12 4.41 4.38 -10.46
CA GLU A 12 3.41 3.60 -11.17
C GLU A 12 2.86 2.44 -10.34
N LEU A 13 3.75 1.70 -9.66
CA LEU A 13 3.35 0.62 -8.74
C LEU A 13 2.49 1.15 -7.59
N ALA A 14 2.83 2.33 -7.05
CA ALA A 14 2.11 2.99 -5.98
C ALA A 14 0.87 3.78 -6.44
N ARG A 15 0.63 3.89 -7.76
CA ARG A 15 -0.44 4.73 -8.36
C ARG A 15 -0.35 6.21 -7.98
N ILE A 16 0.87 6.75 -7.91
CA ILE A 16 1.14 8.16 -7.61
C ILE A 16 1.56 8.86 -8.92
N GLY A 17 0.83 9.90 -9.31
CA GLY A 17 1.24 10.76 -10.42
C GLY A 17 2.32 11.73 -9.97
N LEU A 18 3.44 11.81 -10.71
CA LEU A 18 4.55 12.71 -10.44
C LEU A 18 4.72 13.73 -11.57
N LYS A 19 5.09 14.95 -11.21
CA LYS A 19 5.59 15.97 -12.14
C LYS A 19 7.08 15.76 -12.39
N GLU A 20 7.58 16.26 -13.52
CA GLU A 20 9.00 16.14 -13.90
C GLU A 20 9.94 16.71 -12.82
N GLU A 21 9.59 17.84 -12.23
CA GLU A 21 10.35 18.48 -11.12
C GLU A 21 10.40 17.62 -9.85
N GLU A 22 9.38 16.78 -9.62
CA GLU A 22 9.31 15.90 -8.45
C GLU A 22 10.16 14.65 -8.65
N ILE A 23 10.33 14.18 -9.89
CA ILE A 23 11.14 13.00 -10.22
C ILE A 23 12.60 13.22 -9.78
N GLU A 24 13.20 14.36 -10.12
CA GLU A 24 14.59 14.69 -9.73
C GLU A 24 14.74 14.82 -8.21
N LYS A 25 13.78 15.48 -7.56
CA LYS A 25 13.75 15.62 -6.12
C LYS A 25 13.72 14.25 -5.44
N TYR A 26 12.78 13.39 -5.82
CA TYR A 26 12.59 12.08 -5.21
C TYR A 26 13.71 11.11 -5.55
N GLN A 27 14.32 11.21 -6.74
CA GLN A 27 15.52 10.45 -7.09
C GLN A 27 16.63 10.68 -6.06
N ARG A 28 16.89 11.95 -5.72
CA ARG A 28 17.91 12.31 -4.72
C ARG A 28 17.51 11.87 -3.31
N GLU A 29 16.29 12.21 -2.88
CA GLU A 29 15.83 11.95 -1.51
C GLU A 29 15.75 10.44 -1.22
N LEU A 30 15.17 9.65 -2.13
CA LEU A 30 15.08 8.19 -1.95
C LEU A 30 16.44 7.51 -2.02
N SER A 31 17.36 8.00 -2.87
CA SER A 31 18.73 7.48 -2.87
C SER A 31 19.42 7.70 -1.52
N LEU A 32 19.28 8.90 -0.92
CA LEU A 32 19.85 9.21 0.39
C LEU A 32 19.24 8.34 1.50
N ILE A 33 17.93 8.11 1.45
CA ILE A 33 17.23 7.24 2.40
C ILE A 33 17.77 5.80 2.26
N LEU A 34 17.82 5.23 1.06
CA LEU A 34 18.32 3.87 0.85
C LEU A 34 19.79 3.73 1.26
N ASP A 35 20.62 4.73 1.00
CA ASP A 35 22.01 4.73 1.47
C ASP A 35 22.10 4.77 3.00
N TYR A 36 21.18 5.44 3.69
CA TYR A 36 21.09 5.35 5.15
C TYR A 36 20.68 3.95 5.63
N PHE A 37 19.74 3.30 4.95
CA PHE A 37 19.28 1.94 5.28
C PHE A 37 20.39 0.89 5.15
N LYS A 38 21.39 1.08 4.28
CA LYS A 38 22.56 0.18 4.18
C LYS A 38 23.35 0.01 5.47
N LYS A 39 23.20 0.92 6.44
CA LYS A 39 23.81 0.74 7.78
C LYS A 39 23.32 -0.53 8.47
N LEU A 40 22.13 -1.03 8.15
CA LEU A 40 21.61 -2.27 8.70
C LEU A 40 22.39 -3.50 8.22
N GLU A 41 23.05 -3.43 7.06
CA GLU A 41 23.89 -4.52 6.52
C GLU A 41 25.14 -4.78 7.38
N LEU A 42 25.51 -3.86 8.27
CA LEU A 42 26.63 -4.02 9.22
C LEU A 42 26.31 -5.03 10.33
N VAL A 43 25.05 -5.38 10.54
CA VAL A 43 24.61 -6.28 11.59
C VAL A 43 24.37 -7.66 10.98
N ASN A 44 25.04 -8.69 11.51
CA ASN A 44 24.85 -10.07 11.06
C ASN A 44 23.50 -10.62 11.56
N THR A 45 22.65 -11.06 10.64
CA THR A 45 21.34 -11.67 10.90
C THR A 45 21.22 -13.13 10.46
N ASP A 46 22.31 -13.79 10.05
CA ASP A 46 22.31 -15.16 9.47
C ASP A 46 21.72 -16.24 10.39
N LYS A 47 21.70 -16.00 11.70
CA LYS A 47 21.27 -16.96 12.73
C LYS A 47 19.95 -16.58 13.42
N ILE A 48 19.24 -15.59 12.91
CA ILE A 48 17.96 -15.16 13.48
C ILE A 48 16.86 -15.22 12.41
N ASP A 49 15.69 -15.69 12.81
CA ASP A 49 14.51 -15.70 11.95
C ASP A 49 13.89 -14.30 11.87
N SER A 50 13.27 -13.98 10.73
CA SER A 50 12.52 -12.75 10.56
C SER A 50 11.27 -12.73 11.47
N ILE A 51 11.02 -11.60 12.11
CA ILE A 51 9.84 -11.41 12.97
C ILE A 51 8.70 -10.82 12.13
N GLY A 52 7.62 -11.59 11.92
CA GLY A 52 6.40 -11.12 11.21
C GLY A 52 5.34 -10.53 12.14
N HIS A 53 5.03 -11.23 13.23
CA HIS A 53 4.07 -10.78 14.26
C HIS A 53 4.71 -10.96 15.64
N ILE A 54 4.56 -9.96 16.52
CA ILE A 54 5.21 -9.94 17.85
C ILE A 54 4.36 -10.58 18.95
N THR A 55 3.06 -10.81 18.71
CA THR A 55 2.09 -11.21 19.73
C THR A 55 2.00 -12.72 19.95
N GLY A 56 2.67 -13.54 19.12
CA GLY A 56 2.58 -15.00 19.18
C GLY A 56 1.22 -15.56 18.76
N GLU A 57 0.39 -14.73 18.13
CA GLU A 57 -0.94 -15.12 17.66
C GLU A 57 -0.83 -16.20 16.57
N HIS A 58 -1.72 -17.16 16.67
CA HIS A 58 -1.87 -18.22 15.68
C HIS A 58 -3.02 -17.90 14.74
N SER A 59 -3.11 -18.61 13.61
CA SER A 59 -4.22 -18.44 12.67
C SER A 59 -5.56 -18.63 13.37
N VAL A 60 -6.38 -17.59 13.38
CA VAL A 60 -7.75 -17.62 13.91
C VAL A 60 -8.71 -17.90 12.77
N ILE A 61 -9.57 -18.90 12.95
CA ILE A 61 -10.62 -19.24 11.98
C ILE A 61 -11.91 -18.50 12.31
N ARG A 62 -12.69 -18.20 11.26
CA ARG A 62 -14.05 -17.67 11.38
C ARG A 62 -15.02 -18.78 11.00
N ASP A 63 -16.08 -18.97 11.81
CA ASP A 63 -17.15 -19.91 11.49
C ASP A 63 -17.85 -19.56 10.18
N ASP A 64 -18.25 -20.57 9.42
CA ASP A 64 -18.98 -20.40 8.16
C ASP A 64 -20.48 -20.15 8.39
N VAL A 65 -20.77 -18.99 8.97
CA VAL A 65 -22.14 -18.52 9.23
C VAL A 65 -22.43 -17.25 8.44
N VAL A 66 -23.68 -17.12 7.98
CA VAL A 66 -24.16 -15.92 7.27
C VAL A 66 -24.33 -14.79 8.28
N ILE A 67 -23.78 -13.62 7.95
CA ILE A 67 -23.96 -12.39 8.72
C ILE A 67 -24.53 -11.35 7.75
N ASP A 68 -25.79 -10.97 7.97
CA ASP A 68 -26.46 -9.98 7.12
C ASP A 68 -25.91 -8.57 7.35
N CYS A 69 -25.74 -7.81 6.26
CA CYS A 69 -25.37 -6.41 6.32
C CYS A 69 -26.62 -5.56 6.58
N LYS A 70 -26.63 -4.83 7.71
CA LYS A 70 -27.73 -3.92 8.04
C LYS A 70 -27.80 -2.76 7.05
N GLU A 71 -29.02 -2.27 6.80
CA GLU A 71 -29.27 -1.26 5.79
C GLU A 71 -28.59 0.08 6.09
N ASP A 72 -28.52 0.47 7.36
CA ASP A 72 -27.81 1.67 7.81
C ASP A 72 -26.30 1.59 7.53
N ILE A 73 -25.69 0.42 7.74
CA ILE A 73 -24.28 0.17 7.42
C ILE A 73 -24.06 0.24 5.91
N ARG A 74 -24.92 -0.45 5.13
CA ARG A 74 -24.86 -0.47 3.67
C ARG A 74 -24.92 0.95 3.09
N MET A 75 -25.89 1.74 3.55
CA MET A 75 -26.05 3.13 3.13
C MET A 75 -24.91 4.01 3.61
N GLY A 76 -24.38 3.77 4.81
CA GLY A 76 -23.16 4.42 5.30
C GLY A 76 -21.96 4.25 4.37
N ILE A 77 -21.75 3.04 3.83
CA ILE A 77 -20.70 2.76 2.84
C ILE A 77 -20.97 3.50 1.54
N ILE A 78 -22.19 3.37 0.98
CA ILE A 78 -22.57 3.99 -0.31
C ILE A 78 -22.45 5.51 -0.26
N ASN A 79 -22.73 6.12 0.89
CA ASN A 79 -22.63 7.57 1.06
C ASN A 79 -21.18 8.09 1.07
N ASN A 80 -20.19 7.22 1.22
CA ASN A 80 -18.77 7.58 1.11
C ASN A 80 -18.22 7.46 -0.31
N PHE A 81 -18.99 6.98 -1.29
CA PHE A 81 -18.52 6.89 -2.67
C PHE A 81 -18.33 8.28 -3.28
N PRO A 82 -17.16 8.57 -3.88
CA PRO A 82 -16.92 9.85 -4.55
C PRO A 82 -17.86 10.12 -5.73
N ASP A 83 -18.18 9.08 -6.50
CA ASP A 83 -19.19 9.11 -7.56
C ASP A 83 -20.02 7.82 -7.48
N LYS A 84 -21.32 7.94 -7.68
CA LYS A 84 -22.28 6.83 -7.58
C LYS A 84 -23.37 6.95 -8.61
N LYS A 85 -23.86 5.79 -9.05
CA LYS A 85 -25.06 5.67 -9.86
C LYS A 85 -25.95 4.64 -9.17
N ASP A 86 -27.15 5.07 -8.80
CA ASP A 86 -28.05 4.29 -7.95
C ASP A 86 -27.32 3.83 -6.67
N ASN A 87 -27.32 2.53 -6.37
CA ASN A 87 -26.64 1.95 -5.20
C ASN A 87 -25.26 1.36 -5.53
N GLN A 88 -24.58 1.87 -6.55
CA GLN A 88 -23.28 1.37 -7.02
C GLN A 88 -22.22 2.47 -7.10
N ALA A 89 -20.98 2.11 -6.80
CA ALA A 89 -19.82 2.98 -7.04
C ALA A 89 -19.62 3.14 -8.55
N LYS A 90 -19.59 4.39 -9.02
CA LYS A 90 -19.40 4.70 -10.44
C LYS A 90 -17.93 4.99 -10.69
N VAL A 91 -17.32 4.20 -11.57
CA VAL A 91 -15.92 4.34 -12.00
C VAL A 91 -15.80 4.31 -13.51
N LYS A 92 -14.64 4.71 -14.04
CA LYS A 92 -14.32 4.51 -15.44
C LYS A 92 -14.19 3.00 -15.71
N SER A 93 -14.76 2.54 -16.82
CA SER A 93 -14.62 1.15 -17.26
C SER A 93 -13.14 0.83 -17.53
N ILE A 94 -12.72 -0.37 -17.13
CA ILE A 94 -11.40 -0.93 -17.44
C ILE A 94 -11.58 -1.82 -18.67
N LEU A 95 -10.69 -1.68 -19.66
CA LEU A 95 -10.61 -2.52 -20.86
C LEU A 95 -9.59 -3.63 -20.69
#